data_AF-A0A7X4J055-F1
#
_entry.id   AF-A0A7X4J055-F1
#
_cell.length_a   1.000
_cell.length_b   1.000
_cell.length_c   1.000
_cell.angle_alpha   90.00
_cell.angle_beta   90.00
_cell.angle_gamma   90.00
#
_symmetry.space_group_name_H-M   'P 1'
#
loop_
_entity.id
_entity.type
_entity.pdbx_description
1 polymer ?
#
loop_
_entity_poly.entity_id
_entity_poly.type
_entity_poly.pdbx_seq_one_letter_code
_entity_poly.pdbx_strand_id
1 'polypeptide(L)'
;MPLNERKIITIILEQCAGIEERCKGYREELLEVISEILEYERGHRVSATNIQKKINDKCSAAARFLATQRGQDAGTEELDS
;
A
#
# COMPACT_ATOMS: atom_id res chain seq x y z
N MET A 1 1.44 -3.39 -26.80
CA MET A 1 1.09 -1.96 -26.68
C MET A 1 1.79 -1.39 -25.46
N PRO A 2 2.50 -0.25 -25.54
CA PRO A 2 2.99 0.39 -24.33
C PRO A 2 1.76 0.98 -23.63
N LEU A 3 1.34 0.36 -22.52
CA LEU A 3 0.36 0.97 -21.62
C LEU A 3 0.91 2.35 -21.24
N ASN A 4 0.08 3.39 -21.36
CA ASN A 4 0.46 4.73 -20.93
C ASN A 4 0.61 4.71 -19.40
N GLU A 5 1.84 4.54 -18.92
CA GLU A 5 2.17 4.44 -17.49
C GLU A 5 1.55 5.58 -16.67
N ARG A 6 1.51 6.79 -17.24
CA ARG A 6 0.81 7.95 -16.65
C ARG A 6 -0.67 7.68 -16.38
N LYS A 7 -1.40 7.06 -17.32
CA LYS A 7 -2.83 6.75 -17.13
C LYS A 7 -3.03 5.71 -16.04
N ILE A 8 -2.16 4.70 -15.95
CA ILE A 8 -2.23 3.70 -14.88
C ILE A 8 -2.02 4.37 -13.52
N ILE A 9 -0.99 5.21 -13.40
CA ILE A 9 -0.69 5.94 -12.15
C ILE A 9 -1.88 6.83 -11.78
N THR A 10 -2.45 7.59 -12.71
CA THR A 10 -3.62 8.44 -12.44
C THR A 10 -4.82 7.62 -11.94
N ILE A 11 -5.14 6.50 -12.59
CA ILE A 11 -6.25 5.63 -12.16
C ILE A 11 -5.99 5.10 -10.75
N ILE A 12 -4.77 4.63 -10.47
CA ILE A 12 -4.41 4.13 -9.14
C ILE A 12 -4.59 5.22 -8.07
N LEU A 13 -4.10 6.43 -8.32
CA LEU A 13 -4.25 7.56 -7.40
C LEU A 13 -5.72 7.90 -7.14
N GLU A 14 -6.54 7.94 -8.19
CA GLU A 14 -7.98 8.18 -8.08
C GLU A 14 -8.69 7.09 -7.26
N GLN A 15 -8.33 5.83 -7.47
CA GLN A 15 -8.87 4.72 -6.69
C GLN A 15 -8.44 4.81 -5.22
N CYS A 16 -7.18 5.15 -4.94
CA CYS A 16 -6.68 5.33 -3.58
C CYS A 16 -7.39 6.47 -2.83
N ALA A 17 -7.75 7.56 -3.54
CA ALA A 17 -8.50 8.66 -2.95
C ALA A 17 -9.93 8.24 -2.53
N GLY A 18 -10.52 7.26 -3.21
CA GLY A 18 -11.84 6.70 -2.90
C GLY A 18 -11.85 5.66 -1.78
N ILE A 19 -10.68 5.20 -1.32
CA ILE A 19 -10.59 4.19 -0.26
C ILE A 19 -10.94 4.83 1.09
N GLU A 20 -11.87 4.22 1.82
CA GLU A 20 -12.21 4.64 3.17
C GLU A 20 -10.98 4.56 4.09
N GLU A 21 -10.75 5.60 4.88
CA GLU A 21 -9.63 5.65 5.79
C GLU A 21 -9.91 4.78 7.02
N ARG A 22 -9.25 3.63 7.10
CA ARG A 22 -9.48 2.63 8.16
C ARG A 22 -8.72 2.92 9.45
N CYS A 23 -7.68 3.75 9.34
CA CYS A 23 -6.88 4.27 10.43
C CYS A 23 -6.06 5.47 9.92
N LYS A 24 -5.52 6.29 10.83
CA LYS A 24 -4.72 7.47 10.46
C LYS A 24 -3.50 7.05 9.63
N GLY A 25 -3.33 7.66 8.46
CA GLY A 25 -2.19 7.41 7.58
C GLY A 25 -2.37 6.21 6.65
N TYR A 26 -3.56 5.59 6.63
CA TYR A 26 -3.83 4.39 5.84
C TYR A 26 -3.70 4.63 4.34
N ARG A 27 -4.17 5.77 3.85
CA ARG A 27 -4.13 6.11 2.42
C ARG A 27 -2.70 6.37 1.95
N GLU A 28 -1.92 7.05 2.77
CA GLU A 28 -0.50 7.34 2.53
C GLU A 28 0.32 6.05 2.47
N GLU A 29 0.15 5.16 3.45
CA GLU A 29 0.81 3.85 3.47
C GLU A 29 0.44 3.03 2.21
N LEU A 30 -0.83 3.05 1.82
CA LEU A 30 -1.30 2.31 0.65
C LEU A 30 -0.75 2.87 -0.67
N LEU A 31 -0.63 4.20 -0.77
CA LEU A 31 0.01 4.87 -1.91
C LEU A 31 1.50 4.55 -2.00
N GLU A 32 2.20 4.51 -0.87
CA GLU A 32 3.62 4.15 -0.80
C GLU A 32 3.84 2.71 -1.28
N VAL A 33 3.07 1.76 -0.73
CA VAL A 33 3.14 0.34 -1.10
C VAL A 33 2.92 0.14 -2.60
N ILE A 34 1.90 0.78 -3.18
CA ILE A 34 1.62 0.63 -4.62
C ILE A 34 2.75 1.26 -5.47
N SER A 35 3.28 2.40 -5.04
CA SER A 35 4.39 3.06 -5.74
C SER A 35 5.64 2.15 -5.79
N GLU A 36 5.97 1.50 -4.68
CA GLU A 36 7.09 0.56 -4.61
C GLU A 36 6.87 -0.71 -5.44
N ILE A 37 5.63 -1.23 -5.49
CA ILE A 37 5.28 -2.37 -6.36
C ILE A 37 5.51 -2.00 -7.83
N LEU A 38 5.08 -0.81 -8.26
CA LEU A 38 5.31 -0.33 -9.63
C LEU A 38 6.80 -0.19 -9.96
N GLU A 39 7.61 0.28 -9.01
CA GLU A 39 9.06 0.33 -9.17
C GLU A 39 9.68 -1.07 -9.30
N TYR A 40 9.23 -2.04 -8.50
CA TYR A 40 9.67 -3.43 -8.63
C TYR A 40 9.29 -4.05 -9.96
N GLU A 41 8.07 -3.82 -10.45
CA GLU A 41 7.65 -4.30 -11.78
C GLU A 41 8.50 -3.69 -12.90
N ARG A 42 8.81 -2.39 -12.80
CA ARG A 42 9.69 -1.71 -13.75
C ARG A 42 11.12 -2.27 -13.71
N GLY A 43 11.64 -2.53 -12.51
CA GLY A 43 12.95 -3.16 -12.31
C GLY A 43 13.01 -4.61 -12.78
N HIS A 44 11.91 -5.37 -12.65
CA HIS A 44 11.81 -6.76 -13.09
C HIS A 44 11.97 -6.92 -14.60
N ARG A 45 11.39 -6.00 -15.38
CA ARG A 45 11.56 -5.97 -16.84
C ARG A 45 13.03 -5.87 -17.27
N VAL A 46 13.88 -5.33 -16.40
CA VAL A 46 15.31 -5.08 -16.67
C VAL A 46 16.19 -6.19 -16.08
N SER A 47 15.83 -6.71 -14.91
CA SER A 47 16.60 -7.71 -14.18
C SER A 47 15.61 -8.77 -13.71
N ALA A 48 15.68 -9.97 -14.29
CA ALA A 48 14.80 -11.13 -14.00
C ALA A 48 14.92 -11.60 -12.54
N THR A 49 14.49 -10.74 -11.61
CA THR A 49 14.51 -10.91 -10.17
C THR A 49 13.15 -11.44 -9.72
N ASN A 50 13.14 -12.29 -8.70
CA ASN A 50 11.90 -12.82 -8.13
C ASN A 50 11.14 -11.70 -7.38
N ILE A 51 10.38 -10.91 -8.12
CA ILE A 51 9.62 -9.77 -7.60
C ILE A 51 8.44 -10.18 -6.74
N GLN A 52 7.94 -11.40 -6.91
CA GLN A 52 6.84 -11.93 -6.12
C GLN A 52 7.17 -11.92 -4.63
N LYS A 53 8.42 -12.27 -4.26
CA LYS A 53 8.88 -12.20 -2.87
C LYS A 53 8.87 -10.76 -2.34
N LYS A 54 9.38 -9.81 -3.12
CA LYS A 54 9.44 -8.38 -2.71
C LYS A 54 8.04 -7.78 -2.55
N ILE A 55 7.12 -8.09 -3.46
CA ILE A 55 5.73 -7.65 -3.38
C ILE A 55 5.05 -8.24 -2.13
N ASN A 56 5.24 -9.53 -1.86
CA ASN A 56 4.71 -10.17 -0.64
C ASN A 56 5.28 -9.53 0.64
N ASP A 57 6.56 -9.16 0.65
CA ASP A 57 7.18 -8.48 1.80
C ASP A 57 6.53 -7.10 2.04
N LYS A 58 6.22 -6.34 0.97
CA LYS A 58 5.52 -5.05 1.06
C LYS A 58 4.08 -5.18 1.54
N CYS A 59 3.32 -6.12 1.01
CA CYS A 59 1.98 -6.43 1.51
C CYS A 59 2.00 -6.83 3.00
N SER A 60 3.01 -7.60 3.41
CA SER A 60 3.19 -8.00 4.81
C SER A 60 3.53 -6.82 5.72
N ALA A 61 4.33 -5.86 5.23
CA ALA A 61 4.64 -4.63 5.97
C ALA A 61 3.39 -3.76 6.17
N ALA A 62 2.60 -3.53 5.11
CA ALA A 62 1.34 -2.80 5.18
C ALA A 62 0.33 -3.46 6.12
N ALA A 63 0.25 -4.79 6.11
CA ALA A 63 -0.60 -5.55 7.02
C ALA A 63 -0.15 -5.39 8.49
N ARG A 64 1.16 -5.32 8.75
CA ARG A 64 1.69 -5.04 10.10
C ARG A 64 1.36 -3.61 10.54
N PHE A 65 1.53 -2.62 9.68
CA PHE A 65 1.14 -1.23 9.96
C PHE A 65 -0.34 -1.16 10.38
N LEU A 66 -1.23 -1.77 9.59
CA LEU A 66 -2.65 -1.86 9.89
C LEU A 66 -2.95 -2.56 11.23
N ALA A 67 -2.25 -3.66 11.52
CA ALA A 67 -2.43 -4.40 12.77
C ALA A 67 -1.96 -3.59 13.98
N THR A 68 -0.85 -2.87 13.87
CA THR A 68 -0.34 -1.98 14.92
C THR A 68 -1.30 -0.83 15.18
N GLN A 69 -1.80 -0.19 14.14
CA GLN A 69 -2.70 0.96 14.31
C GLN A 69 -4.07 0.55 14.87
N ARG A 70 -4.63 -0.59 14.41
CA ARG A 70 -5.86 -1.17 15.00
C ARG A 70 -5.69 -1.59 16.45
N GLY A 71 -4.50 -2.07 16.84
CA GLY A 71 -4.19 -2.39 18.23
C GLY A 71 -4.11 -1.15 19.13
N GLN A 72 -3.79 0.03 18.57
CA GLN A 72 -3.81 1.30 19.30
C GLN A 72 -5.23 1.88 19.43
N ASP A 73 -6.07 1.72 18.40
CA ASP A 73 -7.46 2.21 18.45
C ASP A 73 -8.31 1.44 19.49
N ALA A 74 -8.07 0.13 19.66
CA ALA A 74 -8.78 -0.69 20.66
C ALA A 74 -8.42 -0.36 22.13
N GLY A 75 -7.31 0.34 22.38
CA GLY A 75 -6.87 0.71 23.74
C GLY A 75 -7.50 2.00 24.30
N THR A 76 -8.33 2.69 23.51
CA THR A 76 -8.87 4.02 23.88
C THR A 76 -10.33 3.97 24.34
N GLU A 77 -11.04 2.86 24.16
CA GLU A 77 -12.47 2.74 24.51
C GLU A 77 -12.76 2.25 25.95
N GLU A 78 -11.74 1.93 26.78
CA GLU A 78 -11.95 1.41 28.16
C GLU A 78 -11.71 2.41 29.31
N LEU A 79 -11.74 3.73 29.06
CA LEU A 79 -11.50 4.74 30.11
C LEU A 79 -12.61 5.79 30.31
N ASP A 80 -13.82 5.56 29.80
CA ASP A 80 -14.98 6.40 30.12
C ASP A 80 -16.22 5.54 30.43
N SER A 81 -16.27 5.01 31.66
CA SER A 81 -17.49 4.50 32.34
C SER A 81 -17.29 4.45 33.85
#